data_AF-A0A942NVK1-F1
#
_entry.id   AF-A0A942NVK1-F1
#
_cell.length_a   1.000
_cell.length_b   1.000
_cell.length_c   1.000
_cell.angle_alpha   90.00
_cell.angle_beta   90.00
_cell.angle_gamma   90.00
#
_symmetry.space_group_name_H-M   'P 1'
#
loop_
_entity.id
_entity.type
_entity.pdbx_description
1 polymer ?
#
loop_
_entity_poly.entity_id
_entity_poly.type
_entity_poly.pdbx_seq_one_letter_code
_entity_poly.pdbx_strand_id
1 'polypeptide(L)'
;MMDIALPSEPVSTQNSAFLVMVHEHLAKSEVLVVMIRYANHGGAKDYRVIQTMEEFDTLIKKLAFKTSITVFFESAFAIKGRVNNELQKKVDELFTREYDEYEGLDIICLEPQKGNDGERNIWFMQELESIKEWLRQHKDCQVLIGTMKFWQDNSQDVTTAYVPDVDGQVRPGTY
;
A
#
# COMPACT_ATOMS: atom_id res chain seq x y z
N MET A 1 4.11 -24.84 2.30
CA MET A 1 4.04 -23.42 2.65
C MET A 1 5.05 -23.25 3.77
N MET A 2 6.21 -22.66 3.50
CA MET A 2 7.18 -22.35 4.56
C MET A 2 6.65 -21.11 5.28
N ASP A 3 6.52 -21.18 6.61
CA ASP A 3 6.29 -20.01 7.44
C ASP A 3 7.57 -19.15 7.39
N ILE A 4 7.59 -18.18 6.48
CA ILE A 4 8.61 -17.14 6.47
C ILE A 4 8.18 -16.12 7.54
N ALA A 5 8.42 -16.48 8.81
CA ALA A 5 8.13 -15.59 9.93
C ALA A 5 9.08 -14.40 9.89
N LEU A 6 8.56 -13.22 9.56
CA LEU A 6 9.31 -11.98 9.73
C LEU A 6 9.51 -11.71 11.22
N PRO A 7 10.74 -11.33 11.65
CA PRO A 7 10.98 -11.02 13.05
C PRO A 7 10.15 -9.81 13.51
N SER A 8 9.86 -9.77 14.81
CA SER A 8 9.17 -8.67 15.50
C SER A 8 10.01 -7.40 15.70
N GLU A 9 11.23 -7.37 15.17
CA GLU A 9 12.16 -6.25 15.23
C GLU A 9 12.21 -5.54 13.87
N PRO A 10 12.57 -4.24 13.82
CA PRO A 10 12.39 -3.45 12.60
C PRO A 10 13.08 -4.14 11.41
N VAL A 11 12.27 -4.55 10.46
CA VAL A 11 12.69 -5.40 9.34
C VAL A 11 13.54 -4.58 8.39
N SER A 12 14.70 -5.12 7.98
CA SER A 12 15.51 -4.48 6.96
C SER A 12 14.90 -4.70 5.58
N THR A 13 14.93 -3.67 4.73
CA THR A 13 14.66 -3.83 3.28
C THR A 13 15.66 -4.75 2.58
N GLN A 14 16.80 -5.06 3.21
CA GLN A 14 17.79 -6.03 2.75
C GLN A 14 17.60 -7.42 3.38
N ASN A 15 16.61 -7.61 4.25
CA ASN A 15 16.33 -8.90 4.85
C ASN A 15 15.84 -9.89 3.79
N SER A 16 16.45 -11.07 3.72
CA SER A 16 16.12 -12.06 2.69
C SER A 16 14.69 -12.60 2.80
N ALA A 17 14.18 -12.80 4.01
CA ALA A 17 12.81 -13.25 4.24
C ALA A 17 11.79 -12.21 3.75
N PHE A 18 12.05 -10.92 4.00
CA PHE A 18 11.23 -9.82 3.47
C PHE A 18 11.23 -9.78 1.95
N LEU A 19 12.41 -9.83 1.32
CA LEU A 19 12.53 -9.80 -0.13
C LEU A 19 11.86 -11.00 -0.78
N VAL A 20 12.06 -12.22 -0.24
CA VAL A 20 11.42 -13.44 -0.74
C VAL A 20 9.90 -13.31 -0.65
N MET A 21 9.35 -12.86 0.47
CA MET A 21 7.91 -12.64 0.62
C MET A 21 7.39 -11.69 -0.46
N VAL A 22 7.97 -10.50 -0.60
CA VAL A 22 7.55 -9.51 -1.60
C VAL A 22 7.64 -10.08 -3.02
N HIS A 23 8.74 -10.75 -3.35
CA HIS A 23 8.93 -11.36 -4.67
C HIS A 23 7.94 -12.50 -4.92
N GLU A 24 7.57 -13.29 -3.91
CA GLU A 24 6.57 -14.35 -4.06
C GLU A 24 5.17 -13.81 -4.41
N HIS A 25 4.76 -12.69 -3.81
CA HIS A 25 3.51 -12.02 -4.16
C HIS A 25 3.56 -11.47 -5.60
N LEU A 26 4.65 -10.79 -5.98
CA LEU A 26 4.83 -10.29 -7.35
C LEU A 26 4.91 -11.42 -8.39
N ALA A 27 5.49 -12.57 -8.04
CA ALA A 27 5.53 -13.75 -8.91
C ALA A 27 4.14 -14.31 -9.22
N LYS A 28 3.17 -14.10 -8.32
CA LYS A 28 1.76 -14.46 -8.49
C LYS A 28 0.95 -13.40 -9.24
N SER A 29 1.62 -12.38 -9.80
CA SER A 29 0.98 -11.23 -10.46
C SER A 29 0.06 -10.43 -9.53
N GLU A 30 0.34 -10.44 -8.23
CA GLU A 30 -0.33 -9.53 -7.29
C GLU A 30 0.24 -8.12 -7.44
N VAL A 31 -0.64 -7.12 -7.27
CA VAL A 31 -0.24 -5.73 -7.22
C VAL A 31 0.03 -5.31 -5.79
N LEU A 32 1.19 -4.67 -5.57
CA LEU A 32 1.57 -4.15 -4.27
C LEU A 32 1.29 -2.65 -4.19
N VAL A 33 0.83 -2.20 -3.04
CA VAL A 33 0.78 -0.77 -2.71
C VAL A 33 1.89 -0.50 -1.70
N VAL A 34 2.83 0.36 -2.06
CA VAL A 34 3.98 0.70 -1.22
C VAL A 34 3.84 2.14 -0.74
N MET A 35 3.63 2.32 0.57
CA MET A 35 3.75 3.62 1.23
C MET A 35 5.22 3.85 1.60
N ILE A 36 5.76 5.00 1.23
CA ILE A 36 7.13 5.43 1.52
C ILE A 36 7.05 6.58 2.53
N ARG A 37 7.74 6.45 3.67
CA ARG A 37 7.89 7.52 4.65
C ARG A 37 9.36 7.94 4.69
N TYR A 38 9.64 9.15 4.20
CA TYR A 38 11.00 9.66 4.10
C TYR A 38 11.52 10.12 5.46
N ALA A 39 12.71 9.67 5.84
CA ALA A 39 13.33 10.07 7.10
C ALA A 39 13.65 11.57 7.12
N ASN A 40 13.34 12.25 8.23
CA ASN A 40 13.56 13.68 8.46
C ASN A 40 12.80 14.62 7.51
N HIS A 41 11.63 14.20 7.02
CA HIS A 41 10.79 15.00 6.11
C HIS A 41 9.44 15.43 6.72
N GLY A 42 9.35 15.52 8.05
CA GLY A 42 8.17 16.06 8.75
C GLY A 42 6.89 15.24 8.51
N GLY A 43 7.03 13.92 8.38
CA GLY A 43 5.94 13.00 8.13
C GLY A 43 5.53 12.90 6.66
N ALA A 44 6.28 13.47 5.72
CA ALA A 44 6.00 13.34 4.29
C ALA A 44 5.90 11.86 3.85
N LYS A 45 4.83 11.57 3.11
CA LYS A 45 4.54 10.24 2.58
C LYS A 45 4.39 10.30 1.07
N ASP A 46 4.81 9.24 0.42
CA ASP A 46 4.51 8.99 -0.99
C ASP A 46 3.97 7.57 -1.13
N TYR A 47 3.26 7.30 -2.21
CA TYR A 47 2.71 5.98 -2.49
C TYR A 47 3.03 5.55 -3.92
N ARG A 48 3.30 4.24 -4.08
CA ARG A 48 3.55 3.62 -5.38
C ARG A 48 2.75 2.35 -5.52
N VAL A 49 2.19 2.16 -6.71
CA VAL A 49 1.64 0.88 -7.15
C VAL A 49 2.78 0.14 -7.86
N ILE A 50 3.09 -1.07 -7.41
CA ILE A 50 4.19 -1.88 -7.92
C ILE A 50 3.63 -3.19 -8.44
N GLN A 51 3.94 -3.52 -9.70
CA GLN A 51 3.40 -4.69 -10.39
C GLN A 51 4.49 -5.70 -10.76
N THR A 52 5.76 -5.30 -10.68
CA THR A 52 6.89 -6.17 -11.05
C THR A 52 8.00 -6.18 -10.00
N MET A 53 8.77 -7.27 -9.97
CA MET A 53 9.96 -7.38 -9.11
C MET A 53 11.01 -6.32 -9.46
N GLU A 54 11.17 -5.99 -10.74
CA GLU A 54 12.13 -4.99 -11.20
C GLU A 54 11.79 -3.59 -10.68
N GLU A 55 10.51 -3.20 -10.72
CA GLU A 55 10.03 -1.94 -10.14
C GLU A 55 10.30 -1.87 -8.65
N PHE A 56 10.01 -2.96 -7.92
CA PHE A 56 10.27 -3.03 -6.48
C PHE A 56 11.76 -2.90 -6.15
N ASP A 57 12.60 -3.71 -6.79
CA ASP A 57 14.05 -3.70 -6.54
C ASP A 57 14.68 -2.35 -6.91
N THR A 58 14.19 -1.73 -7.98
CA THR A 58 14.62 -0.39 -8.42
C THR A 58 14.20 0.68 -7.41
N LEU A 59 13.00 0.57 -6.85
CA LEU A 59 12.54 1.46 -5.79
C LEU A 59 13.46 1.37 -4.58
N ILE A 60 13.67 0.16 -4.02
CA ILE A 60 14.50 -0.04 -2.82
C ILE A 60 15.90 0.54 -2.98
N LYS A 61 16.55 0.31 -4.13
CA LYS A 61 17.91 0.82 -4.40
C LYS A 61 18.01 2.35 -4.43
N LYS A 62 16.91 3.05 -4.68
CA LYS A 62 16.86 4.52 -4.77
C LYS A 62 16.49 5.20 -3.46
N LEU A 63 15.98 4.46 -2.48
CA LEU A 63 15.56 5.03 -1.21
C LEU A 63 16.76 5.45 -0.36
N ALA A 64 16.63 6.60 0.31
CA ALA A 64 17.63 7.07 1.26
C ALA A 64 17.62 6.21 2.53
N PHE A 65 18.75 6.18 3.24
CA PHE A 65 18.86 5.51 4.54
C PHE A 65 17.78 5.97 5.52
N LYS A 66 17.36 5.06 6.40
CA LYS A 66 16.32 5.27 7.43
C LYS A 66 14.91 5.54 6.89
N THR A 67 14.72 5.58 5.57
CA THR A 67 13.37 5.59 4.98
C THR A 67 12.65 4.30 5.37
N SER A 68 11.40 4.38 5.80
CA SER A 68 10.56 3.19 5.91
C SER A 68 9.67 3.04 4.68
N ILE A 69 9.46 1.80 4.30
CA ILE A 69 8.39 1.42 3.40
C ILE A 69 7.42 0.51 4.13
N THR A 70 6.14 0.69 3.84
CA THR A 70 5.08 -0.24 4.23
C THR A 70 4.49 -0.80 2.95
N VAL A 71 4.64 -2.12 2.78
CA VAL A 71 4.10 -2.87 1.66
C VAL A 71 2.75 -3.42 2.09
N PHE A 72 1.70 -3.03 1.38
CA PHE A 72 0.37 -3.61 1.48
C PHE A 72 0.20 -4.59 0.32
N PHE A 73 -0.05 -5.85 0.65
CA PHE A 73 -0.41 -6.88 -0.31
C PHE A 73 -1.89 -6.71 -0.71
N GLU A 74 -2.31 -7.34 -1.81
CA GLU A 74 -3.71 -7.22 -2.25
C GLU A 74 -4.71 -7.70 -1.19
N SER A 75 -4.30 -8.68 -0.36
CA SER A 75 -5.11 -9.22 0.74
C SER A 75 -5.37 -8.21 1.86
N ALA A 76 -4.58 -7.13 1.95
CA ALA A 76 -4.85 -6.04 2.89
C ALA A 76 -6.11 -5.23 2.54
N PHE A 77 -6.61 -5.37 1.30
CA PHE A 77 -7.76 -4.61 0.82
C PHE A 77 -9.03 -5.47 0.88
N ALA A 78 -10.06 -4.93 1.52
CA ALA A 78 -11.34 -5.63 1.68
C ALA A 78 -12.05 -5.89 0.34
N ILE A 79 -11.80 -5.05 -0.68
CA ILE A 79 -12.40 -5.16 -2.00
C ILE A 79 -11.31 -5.09 -3.05
N LYS A 80 -11.33 -6.06 -3.97
CA LYS A 80 -10.59 -6.04 -5.23
C LYS A 80 -11.58 -6.26 -6.38
N GLY A 81 -11.47 -5.47 -7.44
CA GLY A 81 -12.18 -5.78 -8.68
C GLY A 81 -12.37 -4.60 -9.61
N ARG A 82 -13.15 -4.85 -10.65
CA ARG A 82 -13.50 -3.84 -11.65
C ARG A 82 -14.69 -3.00 -11.16
N VAL A 83 -14.61 -1.68 -11.31
CA VAL A 83 -15.69 -0.76 -10.91
C VAL A 83 -16.95 -1.03 -11.70
N ASN A 84 -17.96 -1.58 -11.02
CA ASN A 84 -19.29 -1.88 -11.54
C ASN A 84 -20.34 -1.76 -10.42
N ASN A 85 -21.61 -2.00 -10.74
CA ASN A 85 -22.72 -1.87 -9.77
C ASN A 85 -22.62 -2.86 -8.60
N GLU A 86 -21.97 -4.01 -8.77
CA GLU A 86 -21.76 -4.97 -7.69
C GLU A 86 -20.68 -4.49 -6.72
N LEU A 87 -19.57 -3.96 -7.26
CA LEU A 87 -18.49 -3.37 -6.46
C LEU A 87 -18.99 -2.16 -5.67
N GLN A 88 -19.84 -1.31 -6.25
CA GLN A 88 -20.46 -0.18 -5.54
C GLN A 88 -21.27 -0.63 -4.32
N LYS A 89 -22.05 -1.72 -4.43
CA LYS A 89 -22.78 -2.27 -3.28
C LYS A 89 -21.84 -2.76 -2.17
N LYS A 90 -20.76 -3.44 -2.55
CA LYS A 90 -19.73 -3.90 -1.58
C LYS A 90 -19.08 -2.72 -0.87
N VAL A 91 -18.85 -1.60 -1.58
CA VAL A 91 -18.29 -0.37 -0.99
C VAL A 91 -19.25 0.25 0.02
N ASP A 92 -20.56 0.29 -0.26
CA ASP A 92 -21.57 0.80 0.69
C ASP A 92 -21.59 -0.03 1.99
N GLU A 93 -21.52 -1.36 1.86
CA GLU A 93 -21.45 -2.28 2.99
C GLU A 93 -20.14 -2.12 3.79
N LEU A 94 -19.01 -2.04 3.07
CA LEU A 94 -17.69 -1.83 3.65
C LEU A 94 -17.63 -0.52 4.43
N PHE A 95 -18.05 0.58 3.80
CA PHE A 95 -18.06 1.90 4.41
C PHE A 95 -18.94 1.88 5.65
N THR A 96 -20.16 1.33 5.59
CA THR A 96 -21.04 1.25 6.77
C THR A 96 -20.42 0.47 7.93
N ARG A 97 -19.63 -0.58 7.64
CA ARG A 97 -18.99 -1.42 8.65
C ARG A 97 -17.74 -0.77 9.26
N GLU A 98 -16.96 -0.06 8.46
CA GLU A 98 -15.63 0.46 8.83
C GLU A 98 -15.63 1.96 9.10
N TYR A 99 -16.72 2.66 8.82
CA TYR A 99 -16.80 4.11 9.01
C TYR A 99 -16.69 4.49 10.48
N ASP A 100 -15.66 5.27 10.76
CA ASP A 100 -15.49 6.09 11.95
C ASP A 100 -15.37 7.54 11.45
N GLU A 101 -15.77 8.54 12.26
CA GLU A 101 -15.75 9.96 11.87
C GLU A 101 -14.34 10.47 11.51
N TYR A 102 -13.31 9.72 11.89
CA TYR A 102 -11.90 9.97 11.59
C TYR A 102 -11.31 9.03 10.54
N GLU A 103 -12.02 7.97 10.14
CA GLU A 103 -11.56 6.99 9.16
C GLU A 103 -12.28 7.19 7.80
N GLY A 104 -11.61 6.79 6.72
CA GLY A 104 -12.12 6.85 5.36
C GLY A 104 -11.60 5.66 4.58
N LEU A 105 -12.03 5.51 3.33
CA LEU A 105 -11.55 4.45 2.46
C LEU A 105 -10.43 4.97 1.57
N ASP A 106 -9.38 4.16 1.46
CA ASP A 106 -8.37 4.27 0.43
C ASP A 106 -8.88 3.55 -0.82
N ILE A 107 -8.94 4.27 -1.93
CA ILE A 107 -9.25 3.75 -3.26
C ILE A 107 -7.95 3.77 -4.06
N ILE A 108 -7.52 2.61 -4.52
CA ILE A 108 -6.31 2.44 -5.32
C ILE A 108 -6.71 1.98 -6.71
N CYS A 109 -6.52 2.84 -7.71
CA CYS A 109 -6.68 2.46 -9.11
C CYS A 109 -5.38 1.82 -9.62
N LEU A 110 -5.49 0.61 -10.16
CA LEU A 110 -4.34 -0.16 -10.68
C LEU A 110 -3.85 0.37 -12.02
N GLU A 111 -4.69 1.16 -12.70
CA GLU A 111 -4.35 1.87 -13.92
C GLU A 111 -4.16 3.36 -13.57
N PRO A 112 -3.05 4.01 -13.98
CA PRO A 112 -2.82 5.43 -13.69
C PRO A 112 -3.99 6.29 -14.18
N GLN A 113 -4.55 7.12 -13.31
CA GLN A 113 -5.59 8.07 -13.70
C GLN A 113 -5.00 9.46 -13.87
N LYS A 114 -5.31 10.12 -14.99
CA LYS A 114 -4.92 11.51 -15.22
C LYS A 114 -5.72 12.43 -14.28
N GLY A 115 -5.02 13.17 -13.44
CA GLY A 115 -5.57 14.24 -12.61
C GLY A 115 -4.97 15.61 -12.94
N ASN A 116 -5.44 16.63 -12.22
CA ASN A 116 -4.96 18.01 -12.38
C ASN A 116 -3.48 18.18 -12.00
N ASP A 117 -2.99 17.37 -11.05
CA ASP A 117 -1.62 17.42 -10.54
C ASP A 117 -0.72 16.30 -11.12
N GLY A 118 -1.15 15.69 -12.24
CA GLY A 118 -0.47 14.56 -12.88
C GLY A 118 -1.20 13.23 -12.68
N GLU A 119 -0.48 12.13 -12.91
CA GLU A 119 -1.03 10.79 -12.74
C GLU A 119 -1.09 10.43 -11.25
N ARG A 120 -2.27 9.96 -10.81
CA ARG A 120 -2.51 9.54 -9.44
C ARG A 120 -3.17 8.16 -9.45
N ASN A 121 -2.78 7.33 -8.50
CA ASN A 121 -3.34 5.99 -8.32
C ASN A 121 -4.09 5.82 -7.01
N ILE A 122 -3.97 6.73 -6.04
CA ILE A 122 -4.49 6.51 -4.67
C ILE A 122 -5.26 7.72 -4.16
N TRP A 123 -6.49 7.50 -3.71
CA TRP A 123 -7.36 8.51 -3.11
C TRP A 123 -7.80 8.06 -1.73
N PHE A 124 -7.63 8.93 -0.73
CA PHE A 124 -8.27 8.78 0.57
C PHE A 124 -9.56 9.59 0.57
N MET A 125 -10.69 8.94 0.88
CA MET A 125 -12.01 9.57 0.82
C MET A 125 -12.82 9.23 2.07
N GLN A 126 -13.36 10.24 2.74
CA GLN A 126 -14.08 10.10 4.01
C GLN A 126 -15.61 10.17 3.86
N GLU A 127 -16.11 10.58 2.69
CA GLU A 127 -17.54 10.74 2.46
C GLU A 127 -18.04 9.69 1.47
N LEU A 128 -19.05 8.92 1.86
CA LEU A 128 -19.64 7.87 1.01
C LEU A 128 -20.13 8.41 -0.33
N GLU A 129 -20.79 9.57 -0.35
CA GLU A 129 -21.28 10.18 -1.59
C GLU A 129 -20.14 10.58 -2.53
N SER A 130 -19.03 11.09 -1.98
CA SER A 130 -17.83 11.39 -2.76
C SER A 130 -17.19 10.11 -3.32
N ILE A 131 -17.16 9.02 -2.56
CA ILE A 131 -16.69 7.70 -3.02
C ILE A 131 -17.58 7.18 -4.17
N LYS A 132 -18.90 7.23 -3.99
CA LYS A 132 -19.87 6.82 -5.02
C LYS A 132 -19.71 7.60 -6.30
N GLU A 133 -19.54 8.91 -6.19
CA GLU A 133 -19.32 9.76 -7.33
C GLU A 133 -18.02 9.40 -8.06
N TRP A 134 -16.94 9.17 -7.33
CA TRP A 134 -15.68 8.72 -7.91
C TRP A 134 -15.86 7.39 -8.67
N LEU A 135 -16.51 6.40 -8.08
CA LEU A 135 -16.78 5.10 -8.72
C LEU A 135 -17.66 5.25 -9.97
N ARG A 136 -18.59 6.21 -9.97
CA ARG A 136 -19.43 6.49 -11.14
C ARG A 136 -18.64 7.09 -12.31
N GLN A 137 -17.63 7.90 -12.00
CA GLN A 137 -16.75 8.53 -12.98
C GLN A 137 -15.69 7.57 -13.55
N HIS A 138 -15.28 6.57 -12.76
CA HIS A 138 -14.19 5.65 -13.10
C HIS A 138 -14.72 4.23 -13.40
N LYS A 139 -15.78 4.13 -14.20
CA LYS A 139 -16.33 2.84 -14.62
C LYS A 139 -15.27 1.97 -15.28
N ASP A 140 -15.39 0.68 -15.06
CA ASP A 140 -14.49 -0.33 -15.61
C ASP A 140 -13.02 -0.23 -15.15
N CYS A 141 -12.65 0.69 -14.25
CA CYS A 141 -11.31 0.72 -13.69
C CYS A 141 -11.07 -0.48 -12.76
N GLN A 142 -9.87 -1.06 -12.77
CA GLN A 142 -9.47 -2.05 -11.77
C GLN A 142 -9.02 -1.34 -10.49
N VAL A 143 -9.61 -1.71 -9.36
CA VAL A 143 -9.36 -1.06 -8.07
C VAL A 143 -9.11 -2.05 -6.93
N LEU A 144 -8.36 -1.58 -5.93
CA LEU A 144 -8.33 -2.08 -4.57
C LEU A 144 -8.97 -1.04 -3.65
N ILE A 145 -9.81 -1.45 -2.70
CA ILE A 145 -10.47 -0.55 -1.75
C ILE A 145 -10.39 -1.16 -0.34
N GLY A 146 -9.98 -0.33 0.62
CA GLY A 146 -9.87 -0.72 2.02
C GLY A 146 -9.34 0.41 2.89
N THR A 147 -8.80 0.07 4.05
CA THR A 147 -8.17 1.02 4.98
C THR A 147 -6.68 0.70 5.10
N MET A 148 -5.79 1.62 4.69
CA MET A 148 -4.33 1.41 4.76
C MET A 148 -3.80 1.62 6.19
N LYS A 149 -3.99 0.62 7.06
CA LYS A 149 -3.60 0.66 8.47
C LYS A 149 -2.09 0.42 8.70
N PHE A 150 -1.25 1.30 8.17
CA PHE A 150 0.23 1.19 8.24
C PHE A 150 0.82 1.18 9.67
N TRP A 151 0.01 1.52 10.69
CA TRP A 151 0.41 1.52 12.09
C TRP A 151 0.22 0.17 12.78
N GLN A 152 -0.34 -0.82 12.08
CA GLN A 152 -0.44 -2.20 12.57
C GLN A 152 0.90 -2.93 12.48
N ASP A 153 1.07 -3.94 13.32
CA ASP A 153 2.22 -4.83 13.29
C ASP A 153 2.30 -5.60 11.96
N ASN A 154 3.50 -6.04 11.61
CA ASN A 154 3.72 -6.86 10.41
C ASN A 154 2.85 -8.12 10.45
N SER A 155 2.21 -8.39 9.33
CA SER A 155 1.33 -9.54 9.11
C SER A 155 1.51 -10.07 7.69
N GLN A 156 0.73 -11.08 7.33
CA GLN A 156 0.64 -11.59 5.96
C GLN A 156 0.06 -10.56 4.96
N ASP A 157 -0.62 -9.52 5.45
CA ASP A 157 -1.33 -8.53 4.63
C ASP A 157 -0.53 -7.23 4.50
N VAL A 158 0.24 -6.88 5.53
CA VAL A 158 1.02 -5.65 5.56
C VAL A 158 2.37 -5.89 6.20
N THR A 159 3.44 -5.34 5.62
CA THR A 159 4.77 -5.41 6.22
C THR A 159 5.50 -4.09 6.07
N THR A 160 6.03 -3.59 7.18
CA THR A 160 6.91 -2.42 7.24
C THR A 160 8.36 -2.85 7.35
N ALA A 161 9.20 -2.29 6.48
CA ALA A 161 10.65 -2.46 6.46
C ALA A 161 11.36 -1.11 6.34
N TYR A 162 12.63 -1.09 6.74
CA TYR A 162 13.45 0.11 6.84
C TYR A 162 14.70 -0.03 5.99
N VAL A 163 15.10 1.05 5.34
CA VAL A 163 16.40 1.11 4.67
C VAL A 163 17.49 1.19 5.73
N PRO A 164 18.41 0.20 5.81
CA PRO A 164 19.48 0.23 6.80
C PRO A 164 20.39 1.44 6.61
N ASP A 165 21.10 1.83 7.67
CA ASP A 165 22.12 2.87 7.60
C ASP A 165 23.40 2.33 6.92
N VAL A 166 24.42 3.18 6.77
CA VAL A 166 25.71 2.83 6.14
C VAL A 166 26.43 1.65 6.79
N ASP A 167 26.15 1.38 8.06
CA ASP A 167 26.71 0.28 8.84
C ASP A 167 25.87 -1.01 8.75
N GLY A 168 24.83 -1.03 7.91
CA GLY A 168 23.93 -2.15 7.71
C GLY A 168 22.88 -2.32 8.82
N GLN A 169 22.87 -1.46 9.83
CA GLN A 169 21.93 -1.55 10.94
C GLN A 169 20.61 -0.84 10.61
N VAL A 170 19.51 -1.46 11.00
CA VAL A 170 18.19 -0.83 10.92
C VAL A 170 17.98 0.06 12.13
N ARG A 171 17.67 1.33 11.88
CA ARG A 171 17.26 2.29 12.90
C ARG A 171 15.98 2.96 12.42
N PRO A 172 14.86 2.84 13.15
CA PRO A 172 13.65 3.58 12.81
C PRO A 172 13.99 5.06 12.68
N GLY A 173 13.66 5.65 11.52
CA GLY A 173 13.87 7.06 11.27
C GLY A 173 12.98 7.94 12.14
N THR A 174 13.43 9.16 12.42
CA THR A 174 12.54 10.24 12.83
C THR A 174 11.79 10.69 11.58
N TYR A 175 10.47 10.56 11.56
CA TYR A 175 9.63 10.91 10.39
C TYR A 175 8.98 12.26 10.58
#